data_AF-A0A022MMI6-F1
#
_entry.id   AF-A0A022MMI6-F1
#
_cell.length_a   1.000
_cell.length_b   1.000
_cell.length_c   1.000
_cell.angle_alpha   90.00
_cell.angle_beta   90.00
_cell.angle_gamma   90.00
#
_symmetry.space_group_name_H-M   'P 1'
#
loop_
_entity.id
_entity.type
_entity.pdbx_description
1 polymer ?
#
loop_
_entity_poly.entity_id
_entity_poly.type
_entity_poly.pdbx_seq_one_letter_code
_entity_poly.pdbx_strand_id
1 'polypeptide(L)'
;MQQTVVEHIEPVAQDVVALTLRARDGHLAPWEPGAHIDLELPNWLTRPYSLCGDPADRDTYRVAVRHDPLSRGGSEYVHRFLRTGRPLAVSAPRNHFPLVPAPAHLFL
;
A
#
# COMPACT_ATOMS: atom_id res chain seq x y z
N MET A 1 2.65 -11.39 9.39
CA MET A 1 2.98 -10.13 8.69
C MET A 1 4.09 -10.38 7.70
N GLN A 2 4.14 -9.60 6.62
CA GLN A 2 5.07 -9.77 5.52
C GLN A 2 6.16 -8.69 5.61
N GLN A 3 7.41 -9.08 5.37
CA GLN A 3 8.55 -8.17 5.39
C GLN A 3 8.77 -7.62 3.98
N THR A 4 8.76 -6.29 3.85
CA THR A 4 9.01 -5.61 2.58
C THR A 4 10.13 -4.60 2.70
N VAL A 5 10.62 -4.14 1.56
CA VAL A 5 11.48 -2.97 1.44
C VAL A 5 10.80 -1.97 0.51
N VAL A 6 10.89 -0.68 0.85
CA VAL A 6 10.41 0.39 -0.04
C VAL A 6 11.34 0.46 -1.24
N GLU A 7 10.91 -0.06 -2.38
CA GLU A 7 11.70 -0.08 -3.61
C GLU A 7 11.67 1.30 -4.28
N HIS A 8 10.46 1.85 -4.46
CA HIS A 8 10.25 3.16 -5.07
C HIS A 8 9.26 4.02 -4.26
N ILE A 9 9.51 5.32 -4.26
CA ILE A 9 8.57 6.36 -3.83
C ILE A 9 8.49 7.37 -4.97
N GLU A 10 7.31 7.58 -5.52
CA GLU A 10 7.12 8.51 -6.64
C GLU A 10 5.90 9.42 -6.40
N PRO A 11 6.03 10.74 -6.62
CA PRO A 11 4.86 11.62 -6.68
C PRO A 11 4.01 11.24 -7.90
N VAL A 12 2.73 10.95 -7.67
CA VAL A 12 1.80 10.56 -8.75
C VAL A 12 0.68 11.57 -8.95
N ALA A 13 0.46 12.45 -7.97
CA ALA A 13 -0.45 13.59 -8.04
C ALA A 13 -0.05 14.62 -6.98
N GLN A 14 -0.72 15.78 -6.99
CA GLN A 14 -0.60 16.74 -5.89
C GLN A 14 -0.95 16.07 -4.56
N ASP A 15 -0.05 16.17 -3.59
CA ASP A 15 -0.18 15.58 -2.26
C ASP A 15 -0.34 14.04 -2.25
N VAL A 16 0.04 13.32 -3.32
CA VAL A 16 -0.03 11.85 -3.37
C VAL A 16 1.29 11.27 -3.83
N VAL A 17 1.83 10.33 -3.05
CA VAL A 17 2.95 9.48 -3.44
C VAL A 17 2.50 8.03 -3.61
N ALA A 18 3.00 7.36 -4.64
CA ALA A 18 2.90 5.92 -4.74
C ALA A 18 4.14 5.27 -4.11
N LEU A 19 3.92 4.19 -3.39
CA LEU A 19 4.96 3.33 -2.84
C LEU A 19 4.95 2.01 -3.58
N THR A 20 6.11 1.57 -4.06
CA THR A 20 6.34 0.19 -4.47
C THR A 20 7.07 -0.52 -3.35
N LEU A 21 6.45 -1.57 -2.80
CA LEU A 21 6.94 -2.35 -1.67
C LEU A 21 7.33 -3.73 -2.19
N ARG A 22 8.63 -4.00 -2.28
CA ARG A 22 9.14 -5.30 -2.73
C ARG A 22 9.22 -6.27 -1.56
N ALA A 23 8.87 -7.53 -1.80
CA ALA A 23 9.09 -8.63 -0.86
C ALA A 23 10.57 -8.67 -0.43
N ARG A 24 10.83 -8.71 0.88
CA ARG A 24 12.20 -8.91 1.37
C ARG A 24 12.58 -10.39 1.33
N ASP A 25 11.62 -11.25 1.66
CA ASP A 25 11.80 -12.70 1.78
C ASP A 25 10.68 -13.42 1.01
N GLY A 26 11.05 -14.16 -0.04
CA GLY A 26 10.10 -14.93 -0.85
C GLY A 26 9.10 -14.06 -1.62
N HIS A 27 7.88 -14.56 -1.76
CA HIS A 27 6.79 -13.88 -2.46
C HIS A 27 5.76 -13.31 -1.48
N LEU A 28 5.14 -12.22 -1.89
CA LEU A 28 4.00 -11.64 -1.19
C LEU A 28 2.75 -12.48 -1.40
N ALA A 29 1.81 -12.41 -0.45
CA ALA A 29 0.52 -13.09 -0.50
C ALA A 29 -0.33 -12.59 -1.69
N PRO A 30 -1.17 -13.45 -2.29
CA PRO A 30 -2.08 -13.01 -3.36
C PRO A 30 -3.05 -11.98 -2.83
N TRP A 31 -3.59 -11.17 -3.74
CA TRP A 31 -4.71 -10.30 -3.46
C TRP A 31 -5.62 -10.20 -4.67
N GLU A 32 -6.81 -9.68 -4.44
CA GLU A 32 -7.84 -9.46 -5.46
C GLU A 32 -8.24 -7.98 -5.45
N PRO A 33 -8.75 -7.43 -6.57
CA PRO A 33 -9.26 -6.07 -6.62
C PRO A 33 -10.18 -5.73 -5.43
N GLY A 34 -9.91 -4.58 -4.80
CA GLY A 34 -10.57 -4.13 -3.57
C GLY A 34 -9.81 -4.42 -2.28
N ALA A 35 -8.77 -5.25 -2.32
CA ALA A 35 -7.95 -5.53 -1.15
C ALA A 35 -7.13 -4.33 -0.67
N HIS A 36 -6.84 -4.31 0.63
CA HIS A 36 -5.94 -3.37 1.29
C HIS A 36 -4.94 -4.12 2.17
N ILE A 37 -3.83 -3.46 2.46
CA ILE A 37 -2.83 -3.88 3.45
C ILE A 37 -2.68 -2.81 4.51
N ASP A 38 -2.28 -3.20 5.71
CA ASP A 38 -1.84 -2.27 6.73
C ASP A 38 -0.33 -2.05 6.61
N LEU A 39 0.10 -0.79 6.59
CA LEU A 39 1.50 -0.41 6.77
C LEU A 39 1.78 -0.18 8.25
N GLU A 40 2.80 -0.84 8.79
CA GLU A 40 3.31 -0.57 10.13
C GLU A 40 4.40 0.48 10.07
N LEU A 41 4.05 1.71 10.43
CA LEU A 41 4.97 2.83 10.39
C LEU A 41 5.85 2.86 11.65
N PRO A 42 7.13 3.26 11.53
CA PRO A 42 8.05 3.36 12.67
C PRO A 42 7.63 4.30 13.80
N ASN A 43 6.62 5.14 13.60
CA ASN A 43 6.00 5.98 14.64
C ASN A 43 4.86 5.27 15.38
N TRP A 44 4.86 3.94 15.41
CA TRP A 44 3.86 3.08 16.08
C TRP A 44 2.43 3.24 15.53
N LEU A 45 2.30 3.77 14.31
CA LEU A 45 1.01 3.91 13.64
C LEU A 45 0.84 2.82 12.60
N THR A 46 -0.33 2.17 12.64
CA THR A 46 -0.75 1.23 11.60
C THR A 46 -1.78 1.90 10.71
N ARG A 47 -1.57 1.91 9.38
CA ARG A 47 -2.51 2.55 8.44
C ARG A 47 -2.89 1.62 7.28
N PRO A 48 -4.19 1.40 7.04
CA PRO A 48 -4.64 0.67 5.88
C PRO A 48 -4.49 1.51 4.62
N TYR A 49 -4.00 0.89 3.54
CA TYR A 49 -4.00 1.46 2.20
C TYR A 49 -4.41 0.40 1.17
N SER A 50 -5.28 0.80 0.25
CA SER A 50 -5.73 -0.06 -0.85
C SER A 50 -4.57 -0.37 -1.79
N LEU A 51 -4.52 -1.62 -2.23
CA LEU A 51 -3.58 -2.06 -3.26
C LEU A 51 -4.06 -1.54 -4.62
N CYS A 52 -3.12 -0.97 -5.39
CA CYS A 52 -3.37 -0.40 -6.71
C CYS A 52 -2.32 -0.81 -7.76
N GLY A 53 -1.65 -1.95 -7.52
CA GLY A 53 -0.71 -2.57 -8.45
C GLY A 53 -1.36 -3.66 -9.30
N ASP A 54 -0.54 -4.51 -9.90
CA ASP A 54 -0.98 -5.71 -10.60
C ASP A 54 -1.20 -6.86 -9.59
N PRO A 55 -2.41 -7.43 -9.45
CA PRO A 55 -2.66 -8.60 -8.60
C PRO A 55 -1.87 -9.86 -8.99
N ALA A 56 -1.40 -9.95 -10.24
CA ALA A 56 -0.56 -11.05 -10.70
C ALA A 56 0.91 -10.91 -10.28
N ASP A 57 1.37 -9.70 -9.92
CA ASP A 57 2.70 -9.48 -9.38
C ASP A 57 2.78 -10.01 -7.93
N ARG A 58 3.68 -10.97 -7.74
CA ARG A 58 3.94 -11.64 -6.46
C ARG A 58 5.15 -11.10 -5.73
N ASP A 59 5.91 -10.22 -6.37
CA ASP A 59 7.15 -9.67 -5.84
C ASP A 59 6.96 -8.28 -5.27
N THR A 60 5.96 -7.54 -5.74
CA THR A 60 5.67 -6.20 -5.25
C THR A 60 4.21 -5.96 -4.89
N TYR A 61 4.01 -5.09 -3.90
CA TYR A 61 2.75 -4.40 -3.66
C TYR A 61 2.90 -2.93 -4.00
N ARG A 62 1.83 -2.34 -4.54
CA ARG A 62 1.76 -0.91 -4.81
C ARG A 62 0.60 -0.28 -4.08
N VAL A 63 0.86 0.82 -3.38
CA VAL A 63 -0.15 1.62 -2.67
C VAL A 63 0.03 3.10 -2.98
N ALA A 64 -1.06 3.87 -2.97
CA ALA A 64 -1.02 5.33 -3.12
C ALA A 64 -1.41 5.99 -1.79
N VAL A 65 -0.55 6.89 -1.31
CA VAL A 65 -0.70 7.56 -0.02
C VAL A 65 -0.89 9.05 -0.24
N ARG A 66 -2.11 9.53 0.00
CA ARG A 66 -2.40 10.96 0.07
C ARG A 66 -1.89 11.55 1.39
N HIS A 67 -1.24 12.71 1.32
CA HIS A 67 -0.91 13.52 2.47
C HIS A 67 -2.19 14.16 3.02
N ASP A 68 -2.56 13.79 4.23
CA ASP A 68 -3.63 14.44 4.98
C ASP A 68 -3.03 15.23 6.15
N PRO A 69 -3.05 16.58 6.09
CA PRO A 69 -2.54 17.45 7.15
C PRO A 69 -3.23 17.27 8.50
N LEU A 70 -4.47 16.76 8.51
CA LEU A 70 -5.24 16.49 9.72
C LEU A 70 -5.09 15.04 10.20
N SER A 71 -4.27 14.23 9.51
CA SER A 71 -4.00 12.87 9.94
C SER A 71 -3.27 12.86 11.28
N ARG A 72 -3.34 11.73 11.98
CA ARG A 72 -2.57 11.47 13.21
C ARG A 72 -1.06 11.29 12.98
N GLY A 73 -0.50 11.83 11.89
CA GLY A 73 0.92 11.76 11.51
C GLY A 73 1.33 10.58 10.62
N GLY A 74 0.39 9.72 10.21
CA GLY A 74 0.70 8.53 9.40
C GLY A 74 1.12 8.88 7.96
N SER A 75 0.27 9.63 7.26
CA SER A 75 0.59 10.08 5.90
C SER A 75 1.75 11.07 5.88
N GLU A 76 1.84 11.94 6.88
CA GLU A 76 2.98 12.85 7.02
C GLU A 76 4.29 12.07 7.12
N TYR A 77 4.31 10.95 7.87
CA TYR A 77 5.50 10.11 7.97
C TYR A 77 5.93 9.55 6.61
N VAL A 78 4.98 9.02 5.84
CA VAL A 78 5.24 8.49 4.51
C VAL A 78 5.82 9.57 3.60
N HIS A 79 5.27 10.78 3.63
CA HIS A 79 5.71 11.88 2.76
C HIS A 79 7.05 12.48 3.17
N ARG A 80 7.28 12.69 4.47
CA ARG A 80 8.42 13.47 4.95
C ARG A 80 9.61 12.62 5.38
N PHE A 81 9.39 11.41 5.89
CA PHE A 81 10.43 10.62 6.56
C PHE A 81 10.73 9.26 5.90
N LEU A 82 9.75 8.63 5.25
CA LEU A 82 9.97 7.36 4.56
C LEU A 82 10.92 7.56 3.36
N ARG A 83 11.81 6.59 3.12
CA ARG A 83 12.81 6.62 2.06
C ARG A 83 12.91 5.25 1.40
N THR A 84 13.34 5.21 0.15
CA THR A 84 13.67 3.97 -0.55
C THR A 84 14.77 3.19 0.19
N GLY A 85 14.76 1.87 0.05
CA GLY A 85 15.65 0.94 0.76
C GLY A 85 15.28 0.69 2.22
N ARG A 86 14.27 1.38 2.78
CA ARG A 86 13.84 1.15 4.17
C ARG A 86 12.97 -0.11 4.28
N PRO A 87 13.23 -0.99 5.27
CA PRO A 87 12.32 -2.06 5.61
C PRO A 87 10.98 -1.52 6.09
N LEU A 88 9.90 -2.18 5.70
CA LEU A 88 8.55 -1.87 6.14
C LEU A 88 7.77 -3.17 6.32
N ALA A 89 7.19 -3.38 7.50
CA ALA A 89 6.32 -4.52 7.75
C ALA A 89 4.90 -4.19 7.27
N VAL A 90 4.26 -5.16 6.63
CA VAL A 90 2.88 -5.03 6.14
C VAL A 90 2.02 -6.22 6.54
N SER A 91 0.71 -6.02 6.67
CA SER A 91 -0.21 -7.13 6.88
C SER A 91 -0.28 -8.05 5.64
N ALA A 92 -0.92 -9.21 5.80
CA ALA A 92 -1.48 -9.89 4.64
C ALA A 92 -2.63 -9.04 4.05
N PRO A 93 -2.90 -9.11 2.74
CA PRO A 93 -4.05 -8.44 2.14
C PRO A 93 -5.36 -8.87 2.79
N ARG A 94 -6.26 -7.91 3.02
CA ARG A 94 -7.65 -8.16 3.42
C ARG A 94 -8.57 -7.47 2.43
N ASN A 95 -9.66 -8.13 2.06
CA ASN A 95 -10.60 -7.58 1.09
C ASN A 95 -12.00 -7.46 1.71
N HIS A 96 -12.38 -6.25 2.10
CA HIS A 96 -13.73 -5.92 2.55
C HIS A 96 -14.56 -5.23 1.45
N PHE A 97 -14.00 -5.12 0.24
CA PHE A 97 -14.65 -4.50 -0.91
C PHE A 97 -14.39 -5.33 -2.18
N PRO A 98 -14.74 -6.62 -2.20
CA PRO A 98 -14.43 -7.49 -3.33
C PRO A 98 -15.20 -7.06 -4.57
N LEU A 99 -14.55 -7.14 -5.74
CA LEU A 99 -15.24 -7.00 -7.01
C LEU A 99 -16.15 -8.22 -7.24
N VAL A 100 -17.46 -8.00 -7.15
CA VAL A 100 -18.46 -9.05 -7.34
C VAL A 100 -18.80 -9.20 -8.83
N PRO A 101 -18.94 -10.43 -9.37
CA PRO A 101 -19.38 -10.65 -10.73
C PRO A 101 -20.75 -9.99 -11.00
N ALA A 102 -20.85 -9.24 -12.08
CA ALA A 102 -22.08 -8.62 -12.55
C ALA A 102 -22.06 -8.51 -14.08
N PRO A 103 -23.23 -8.42 -14.75
CA PRO A 103 -23.29 -8.22 -16.20
C PRO A 103 -22.67 -6.89 -16.67
N ALA A 104 -22.66 -5.87 -15.80
CA ALA A 104 -22.03 -4.58 -16.03
C ALA A 104 -21.65 -3.94 -14.69
N HIS A 105 -20.62 -3.08 -14.73
CA HIS A 105 -20.13 -2.30 -13.58
C HIS A 105 -20.05 -0.82 -13.95
N LEU A 106 -20.26 0.04 -12.95
CA LEU A 106 -20.00 1.47 -13.05
C LEU A 106 -19.05 1.86 -11.92
N PHE A 107 -17.88 2.39 -12.29
CA PHE A 107 -16.91 2.96 -11.35
C PHE A 107 -17.02 4.48 -11.42
N LEU A 108 -17.28 5.12 -10.28
CA LEU A 108 -17.48 6.58 -10.13
C LEU A 108 -16.40 7.19 -9.24
#